data_AF-A0AAV4F139-F1
#
_entry.id   AF-A0AAV4F139-F1
#
_cell.length_a   1.000
_cell.length_b   1.000
_cell.length_c   1.000
_cell.angle_alpha   90.00
_cell.angle_beta   90.00
_cell.angle_gamma   90.00
#
_symmetry.space_group_name_H-M   'P 1'
#
loop_
_entity.id
_entity.type
_entity.pdbx_description
1 polymer ?
#
loop_
_entity_poly.entity_id
_entity_poly.type
_entity_poly.pdbx_seq_one_letter_code
_entity_poly.pdbx_strand_id
1 'polypeptide(L)'
;MITNPVVVQNCGSKLVLDIDSQNKDSIFSAVKKIFCKSEETLEAEALAREKKSNPANFGYMCTHECICEVPGQVPCTRWVIPPKEQRGKFKFLHKDVEED
;
A
#
# COMPACT_ATOMS: atom_id res chain seq x y z
N MET A 1 -33.77 21.40 34.24
CA MET A 1 -33.10 21.22 32.94
C MET A 1 -32.01 20.19 33.18
N ILE A 2 -32.18 18.97 32.67
CA ILE A 2 -31.18 17.90 32.85
C ILE A 2 -30.17 18.09 31.73
N THR A 3 -29.04 18.72 32.02
CA THR A 3 -27.89 18.73 31.12
C THR A 3 -27.28 17.33 31.17
N ASN A 4 -27.38 16.56 30.08
CA ASN A 4 -26.74 15.24 29.97
C ASN A 4 -25.44 15.41 29.16
N PRO A 5 -24.29 15.67 29.81
CA PRO A 5 -23.02 15.74 29.13
C PRO A 5 -22.61 14.38 28.58
N VAL A 6 -22.14 14.32 27.32
CA VAL A 6 -21.47 13.13 26.79
C VAL A 6 -20.00 13.21 27.15
N VAL A 7 -19.50 12.17 27.84
CA VAL A 7 -18.09 12.01 28.18
C VAL A 7 -17.45 11.09 27.16
N VAL A 8 -16.45 11.59 26.45
CA VAL A 8 -15.62 10.79 25.53
C VAL A 8 -14.22 10.68 26.11
N GLN A 9 -13.71 9.45 26.23
CA GLN A 9 -12.42 9.18 26.86
C GLN A 9 -11.38 8.74 25.82
N ASN A 10 -10.23 9.40 25.79
CA ASN A 10 -9.08 9.00 24.98
C ASN A 10 -7.83 8.94 25.87
N CYS A 11 -7.20 7.77 25.98
CA CYS A 11 -5.96 7.53 26.74
C CYS A 11 -5.91 8.17 28.14
N GLY A 12 -6.99 8.06 28.92
CA GLY A 12 -7.03 8.56 30.31
C GLY A 12 -7.51 10.02 30.47
N SER A 13 -7.61 10.79 29.38
CA SER A 13 -8.22 12.12 29.39
C SER A 13 -9.72 12.02 29.16
N LYS A 14 -10.52 12.67 30.01
CA LYS A 14 -11.98 12.77 29.84
C LYS A 14 -12.31 14.13 29.23
N LEU A 15 -13.00 14.11 28.10
CA LEU A 15 -13.51 15.31 27.44
C LEU A 15 -15.03 15.34 27.59
N VAL A 16 -15.52 16.48 28.07
CA VAL A 16 -16.95 16.72 28.32
C VAL A 16 -17.45 17.68 27.25
N LEU A 17 -18.44 17.25 26.46
CA LEU A 17 -19.09 18.10 25.47
C LEU A 17 -20.48 18.48 25.97
N ASP A 18 -20.71 19.80 26.05
CA ASP A 18 -22.06 20.34 26.27
C ASP A 18 -22.81 20.36 24.94
N ILE A 19 -24.00 19.77 24.97
CA ILE A 19 -24.82 19.47 23.80
C ILE A 19 -26.16 20.20 23.89
N ASP A 20 -26.39 20.94 24.98
CA ASP A 20 -27.65 21.64 25.17
C ASP A 20 -27.84 22.68 24.06
N SER A 21 -29.05 22.71 23.50
CA SER A 21 -29.44 23.57 22.37
C SER A 21 -28.62 23.42 21.08
N GLN A 22 -27.85 22.34 20.89
CA GLN A 22 -27.13 22.07 19.64
C GLN A 22 -27.90 21.13 18.68
N ASN A 23 -27.85 21.44 17.39
CA ASN A 23 -28.38 20.59 16.34
C ASN A 23 -27.43 19.41 16.05
N LYS A 24 -27.99 18.29 15.55
CA LYS A 24 -27.25 17.06 15.19
C LYS A 24 -25.97 17.33 14.39
N ASP A 25 -26.04 18.18 13.37
CA ASP A 25 -24.90 18.46 12.47
C ASP A 25 -23.79 19.26 13.17
N SER A 26 -24.16 20.12 14.13
CA SER A 26 -23.21 20.88 14.96
C SER A 26 -22.43 19.94 15.87
N ILE A 27 -23.13 19.01 16.52
CA ILE A 27 -22.54 18.01 17.40
C ILE A 27 -21.58 17.11 16.61
N PHE A 28 -22.01 16.65 15.43
CA PHE A 28 -21.17 15.82 14.56
C PHE A 28 -19.90 16.54 14.14
N SER A 29 -20.01 17.82 13.76
CA SER A 29 -18.87 18.64 13.35
C SER A 29 -17.89 18.90 14.51
N ALA A 30 -18.41 19.16 15.71
CA ALA A 30 -17.61 19.35 16.92
C ALA A 30 -16.83 18.07 17.27
N VAL A 31 -17.49 16.91 17.23
CA VAL A 31 -16.85 15.60 17.48
C VAL A 31 -15.82 15.30 16.40
N LYS A 32 -16.14 15.52 15.11
CA LYS A 32 -15.20 15.33 13.99
C LYS A 32 -13.95 16.17 14.18
N LYS A 33 -14.08 17.44 14.58
CA LYS A 33 -12.94 18.34 14.80
C LYS A 33 -12.04 17.92 15.98
N ILE A 34 -12.62 17.34 17.03
CA ILE A 34 -11.88 17.00 18.26
C ILE A 34 -11.20 15.62 18.15
N PHE A 35 -11.90 14.64 17.56
CA PHE A 35 -11.46 13.25 17.56
C PHE A 35 -10.95 12.75 16.21
N CYS A 36 -11.43 13.30 15.09
CA CYS A 36 -10.97 12.85 13.78
C CYS A 36 -9.71 13.60 13.36
N LYS A 37 -8.85 12.89 12.62
CA LYS A 37 -7.73 13.47 11.92
C LYS A 37 -8.22 14.54 10.92
N SER A 38 -7.42 15.58 10.69
CA SER A 38 -7.72 16.57 9.65
C SER A 38 -7.69 15.92 8.28
N GLU A 39 -8.46 16.46 7.33
CA GLU A 39 -8.47 15.97 5.95
C GLU A 39 -7.07 16.03 5.33
N GLU A 40 -6.30 17.08 5.60
CA GLU A 40 -4.90 17.21 5.19
C GLU A 40 -4.01 16.04 5.68
N THR A 41 -4.17 15.63 6.95
CA THR A 41 -3.38 14.51 7.48
C THR A 41 -3.81 13.17 6.87
N LEU A 42 -5.11 12.99 6.59
CA LEU A 42 -5.61 11.80 5.92
C LEU A 42 -5.10 11.71 4.47
N GLU A 43 -5.11 12.83 3.74
CA GLU A 43 -4.59 12.91 2.38
C GLU A 43 -3.07 12.67 2.34
N ALA A 44 -2.32 13.25 3.27
CA ALA A 44 -0.88 13.01 3.38
C ALA A 44 -0.57 11.54 3.68
N GLU A 45 -1.34 10.89 4.57
CA GLU A 45 -1.20 9.46 4.87
C GLU A 45 -1.58 8.57 3.67
N ALA A 46 -2.60 8.95 2.91
CA ALA A 46 -3.00 8.25 1.68
C ALA A 46 -1.89 8.34 0.63
N LEU A 47 -1.39 9.54 0.37
CA LEU A 47 -0.32 9.80 -0.59
C LEU A 47 1.02 9.15 -0.18
N ALA A 48 1.33 9.11 1.11
CA ALA A 48 2.50 8.40 1.63
C ALA A 48 2.39 6.87 1.45
N ARG A 49 1.17 6.32 1.54
CA ARG A 49 0.91 4.88 1.32
C ARG A 49 1.03 4.52 -0.16
N GLU A 50 0.53 5.37 -1.04
CA GLU A 50 0.67 5.22 -2.48
C GLU A 50 2.15 5.30 -2.91
N LYS A 51 2.92 6.26 -2.37
CA LYS A 51 4.37 6.36 -2.61
C LYS A 51 5.16 5.11 -2.21
N LYS A 52 4.69 4.34 -1.22
CA LYS A 52 5.31 3.05 -0.86
C LYS A 52 5.09 1.99 -1.95
N SER A 53 4.00 2.10 -2.70
CA SER A 53 3.73 1.28 -3.88
C SER A 53 4.33 1.97 -5.11
N ASN A 54 5.65 1.95 -5.21
CA ASN A 54 6.34 2.47 -6.40
C ASN A 54 6.06 1.53 -7.59
N PRO A 55 5.49 2.03 -8.70
CA PRO A 55 5.17 1.19 -9.87
C PRO A 55 6.40 0.60 -10.56
N ALA A 56 7.60 1.10 -10.27
CA ALA A 56 8.86 0.54 -10.76
C ALA A 56 9.40 -0.61 -9.90
N ASN A 57 8.74 -0.95 -8.78
CA ASN A 57 9.12 -2.11 -7.98
C ASN A 57 8.70 -3.40 -8.69
N PHE A 58 9.55 -4.42 -8.61
CA PHE A 58 9.28 -5.76 -9.12
C PHE A 58 9.21 -6.75 -7.95
N GLY A 59 8.33 -7.75 -8.05
CA GLY A 59 8.22 -8.86 -7.09
C GLY A 59 6.80 -9.12 -6.60
N TYR A 60 6.69 -9.88 -5.51
CA TYR A 60 5.39 -10.26 -4.94
C TYR A 60 4.60 -9.02 -4.48
N MET A 61 3.32 -8.96 -4.86
CA MET A 61 2.42 -7.80 -4.65
C MET A 61 2.83 -6.51 -5.38
N CYS A 62 3.70 -6.60 -6.38
CA CYS A 62 3.97 -5.52 -7.33
C CYS A 62 3.20 -5.73 -8.65
N THR A 63 3.21 -4.72 -9.52
CA THR A 63 2.58 -4.79 -10.85
C THR A 63 3.18 -5.88 -11.74
N HIS A 64 4.50 -6.06 -11.64
CA HIS A 64 5.25 -7.08 -12.34
C HIS A 64 6.05 -7.91 -11.34
N GLU A 65 6.01 -9.22 -11.45
CA GLU A 65 6.79 -10.08 -10.57
C GLU A 65 8.25 -10.15 -11.04
N CYS A 66 8.45 -10.23 -12.35
CA CYS A 66 9.76 -10.26 -12.98
C CYS A 66 9.80 -9.34 -14.20
N ILE A 67 10.99 -8.78 -14.48
CA ILE A 67 11.20 -7.89 -15.61
C ILE A 67 10.93 -8.55 -16.98
N CYS A 68 10.94 -9.88 -17.06
CA CYS A 68 10.64 -10.61 -18.29
C CYS A 68 9.21 -10.42 -18.81
N GLU A 69 8.30 -9.86 -17.99
CA GLU A 69 6.94 -9.49 -18.42
C GLU A 69 6.92 -8.22 -19.27
N VAL A 70 7.98 -7.41 -19.21
CA VAL A 70 8.07 -6.14 -19.94
C VAL A 70 8.53 -6.43 -21.38
N PRO A 71 7.77 -5.99 -22.41
CA PRO A 71 8.13 -6.24 -23.80
C PRO A 71 9.46 -5.56 -24.15
N GLY A 72 10.27 -6.25 -24.97
CA GLY A 72 11.62 -5.81 -25.33
C GLY A 72 12.71 -6.28 -24.35
N GLN A 73 12.34 -6.88 -23.21
CA GLN A 73 13.27 -7.53 -22.30
C GLN A 73 13.49 -9.01 -22.67
N VAL A 74 14.52 -9.61 -22.09
CA VAL A 74 14.81 -11.04 -22.29
C VAL A 74 13.70 -11.87 -21.64
N PRO A 75 13.07 -12.81 -22.37
CA PRO A 75 12.02 -13.66 -21.82
C PRO A 75 12.58 -14.60 -20.75
N CYS A 76 11.72 -15.04 -19.84
CA CYS A 76 12.12 -16.02 -18.83
C CYS A 76 12.54 -17.34 -19.50
N THR A 77 13.63 -17.92 -19.03
CA THR A 77 14.21 -19.17 -19.56
C THR A 77 13.27 -20.37 -19.46
N ARG A 78 12.24 -20.27 -18.61
CA ARG A 78 11.16 -21.28 -18.49
C ARG A 78 10.27 -21.32 -19.73
N TRP A 79 10.02 -20.17 -20.36
CA TRP A 79 9.13 -20.06 -21.52
C TRP A 79 9.89 -20.15 -22.84
N VAL A 80 11.09 -19.56 -22.88
CA VAL A 80 11.92 -19.52 -24.08
C VAL A 80 13.33 -19.96 -23.70
N ILE A 81 13.79 -21.04 -24.32
CA ILE A 81 15.14 -21.56 -24.08
C ILE A 81 16.14 -20.57 -24.71
N PRO A 82 17.09 -20.03 -23.94
CA PRO A 82 18.10 -19.12 -24.48
C PRO A 82 19.09 -19.89 -25.37
N PRO A 83 19.79 -19.20 -26.30
CA PRO A 83 20.81 -19.81 -27.15
C PRO A 83 21.88 -20.57 -26.35
N LYS A 84 22.51 -21.58 -26.97
CA LYS A 84 23.48 -22.46 -26.32
C LYS A 84 24.66 -21.68 -25.73
N GLU A 85 25.08 -20.61 -26.41
CA GLU A 85 26.19 -19.73 -26.03
C GLU A 85 25.93 -18.98 -24.72
N GLN A 86 24.65 -18.77 -24.37
CA GLN A 86 24.23 -18.09 -23.13
C GLN A 86 24.01 -19.06 -21.96
N ARG A 87 23.99 -20.37 -22.22
CA ARG A 87 23.75 -21.40 -21.19
C ARG A 87 25.07 -21.86 -20.60
N GLY A 88 25.21 -21.76 -19.28
CA GLY A 88 26.44 -22.12 -18.56
C GLY A 88 26.93 -23.55 -18.83
N LYS A 89 26.03 -24.51 -19.04
CA LYS A 89 26.38 -25.90 -19.34
C LYS A 89 27.21 -26.07 -20.63
N PHE A 90 26.93 -25.28 -21.67
CA PHE A 90 27.68 -25.35 -22.93
C PHE A 90 28.89 -24.41 -22.90
N LYS A 91 28.76 -23.22 -22.28
CA LYS A 91 29.83 -22.23 -22.20
C LYS A 91 31.01 -22.68 -21.33
N PHE A 92 30.74 -23.35 -20.20
CA PHE A 92 31.76 -23.67 -19.20
C PHE A 92 32.07 -25.17 -19.08
N LEU A 93 31.10 -26.04 -19.36
CA LEU A 93 31.30 -27.50 -19.21
C LEU A 93 31.49 -28.23 -20.54
N HIS A 94 31.33 -27.57 -21.69
CA HIS A 94 31.39 -28.18 -23.03
C HIS A 94 30.61 -29.50 -23.13
N LYS A 95 29.48 -29.60 -22.40
CA LYS A 95 28.62 -30.79 -22.43
C LYS A 95 27.52 -30.58 -23.46
N ASP A 96 27.57 -31.34 -24.55
CA ASP A 96 26.45 -31.49 -25.47
C ASP A 96 25.37 -32.34 -24.80
N VAL A 97 24.47 -31.68 -24.07
CA VAL A 97 23.26 -32.33 -23.56
C VAL A 97 22.26 -32.36 -24.70
N GLU A 98 21.96 -33.56 -25.22
CA GLU A 98 20.86 -33.77 -26.18
C GLU A 98 19.54 -33.24 -25.60
N GLU A 99 18.74 -32.61 -26.44
CA GLU A 99 17.48 -31.96 -26.05
C GLU A 99 16.33 -32.95 -26.36
N ASP A 100 15.66 -33.44 -25.30
CA ASP A 100 14.41 -34.22 -25.38
C ASP A 100 13.18 -33.32 -25.61
#